data_AF-A0A7D4Q5C3-F1
#
_entry.id   AF-A0A7D4Q5C3-F1
#
_cell.length_a   1.000
_cell.length_b   1.000
_cell.length_c   1.000
_cell.angle_alpha   90.00
_cell.angle_beta   90.00
_cell.angle_gamma   90.00
#
_symmetry.space_group_name_H-M   'P 1'
#
loop_
_entity.id
_entity.type
_entity.pdbx_description
1 polymer ?
#
loop_
_entity_poly.entity_id
_entity_poly.type
_entity_poly.pdbx_seq_one_letter_code
_entity_poly.pdbx_strand_id
1 'polypeptide(L)' 'MCANPKYNIGRLISAMPGNPKSNRYKFCIELHIDIRTLDNWDAVPAGSKHSISADHLLKAASFLNCQPTELING' A
#
# COMPACT_ATOMS: atom_id res chain seq x y z
N MET A 1 6.52 -23.12 7.69
CA MET A 1 6.63 -21.69 8.07
C MET A 1 5.56 -20.95 7.28
N CYS A 2 4.54 -20.38 7.93
CA CYS A 2 3.57 -19.54 7.21
C CYS A 2 4.31 -18.29 6.73
N ALA A 3 4.27 -18.01 5.42
CA ALA A 3 4.79 -16.76 4.90
C ALA A 3 3.98 -15.61 5.53
N ASN A 4 4.65 -14.67 6.18
CA ASN A 4 3.98 -13.50 6.73
C ASN A 4 3.55 -12.62 5.57
N PRO A 5 2.24 -12.41 5.36
CA PRO A 5 1.77 -11.65 4.24
C PRO A 5 2.30 -10.22 4.30
N LYS A 6 2.79 -9.70 3.18
CA LYS A 6 3.29 -8.33 3.05
C LYS A 6 2.49 -7.55 2.02
N TYR A 7 2.43 -6.24 2.24
CA TYR A 7 1.83 -5.32 1.29
C TYR A 7 2.78 -5.06 0.14
N ASN A 8 2.24 -5.04 -1.08
CA ASN A 8 3.01 -4.76 -2.29
C ASN A 8 2.75 -3.37 -2.85
N ILE A 9 2.35 -2.45 -1.96
CA ILE A 9 1.95 -1.09 -2.30
C ILE A 9 3.09 -0.39 -3.03
N GLY A 10 4.33 -0.45 -2.52
CA GLY A 10 5.49 0.13 -3.19
C GLY A 10 5.74 -0.40 -4.60
N ARG A 11 5.52 -1.70 -4.84
CA ARG A 11 5.66 -2.32 -6.16
C ARG A 11 4.57 -1.84 -7.12
N LEU A 12 3.32 -1.81 -6.66
CA LEU A 12 2.18 -1.35 -7.47
C LEU A 12 2.30 0.14 -7.82
N ILE A 13 2.69 0.98 -6.86
CA ILE A 13 2.95 2.42 -7.10
C ILE A 13 4.07 2.62 -8.12
N SER A 14 5.12 1.78 -8.08
CA SER A 14 6.24 1.85 -9.02
C SER A 14 5.89 1.38 -10.43
N ALA A 15 4.85 0.55 -10.56
CA ALA A 15 4.33 0.09 -11.85
C ALA A 15 3.37 1.11 -12.51
N MET A 16 2.89 2.11 -11.76
CA MET A 16 2.05 3.18 -12.30
C MET A 16 2.85 4.05 -13.29
N PRO A 17 2.22 4.58 -14.35
CA PRO A 17 2.88 5.50 -15.27
C PRO A 17 3.37 6.76 -14.55
N GLY A 18 4.49 7.31 -15.01
CA GLY A 18 5.08 8.54 -14.49
C GLY A 18 6.22 8.33 -13.50
N ASN A 19 6.48 9.33 -12.66
CA ASN A 19 7.58 9.29 -11.71
C ASN A 19 7.17 8.57 -10.41
N PRO A 20 7.91 7.53 -9.96
CA PRO A 20 7.57 6.77 -8.75
C PRO A 20 7.46 7.62 -7.48
N LYS A 21 8.33 8.63 -7.33
CA LYS A 21 8.30 9.55 -6.19
C LYS A 21 7.02 10.38 -6.20
N SER A 22 6.63 10.91 -7.36
CA SER A 22 5.36 11.63 -7.52
C SER A 22 4.15 10.73 -7.26
N ASN A 23 4.17 9.48 -7.70
CA ASN A 23 3.08 8.53 -7.49
C ASN A 23 2.92 8.17 -6.01
N ARG A 24 4.01 8.03 -5.25
CA ARG A 24 3.96 7.88 -3.77
C ARG A 24 3.25 9.06 -3.11
N TYR A 25 3.60 10.30 -3.50
CA TYR A 25 2.93 11.48 -2.94
C TYR A 25 1.45 11.57 -3.31
N LYS A 26 1.08 11.25 -4.56
CA LYS A 26 -0.33 11.20 -4.98
C LYS A 26 -1.11 10.16 -4.18
N PHE A 27 -0.54 8.98 -3.97
CA PHE A 27 -1.13 7.93 -3.15
C PHE A 27 -1.35 8.40 -1.71
N CYS A 28 -0.34 9.04 -1.09
CA CYS A 28 -0.48 9.60 0.26
C CYS A 28 -1.59 10.65 0.36
N ILE A 29 -1.69 11.54 -0.64
CA ILE A 29 -2.72 12.58 -0.70
C ILE A 29 -4.11 11.95 -0.79
N GLU A 30 -4.30 10.98 -1.69
CA GLU A 30 -5.59 10.31 -1.89
C GLU A 30 -6.06 9.58 -0.63
N LEU A 31 -5.15 8.91 0.07
CA LEU A 31 -5.47 8.15 1.27
C LEU A 31 -5.48 9.00 2.55
N HIS A 32 -5.18 10.30 2.46
CA HIS A 32 -5.02 11.18 3.62
C HIS A 32 -4.04 10.64 4.67
N ILE A 33 -2.92 10.08 4.21
CA ILE A 33 -1.83 9.57 5.06
C ILE A 33 -0.54 10.35 4.83
N ASP A 34 0.37 10.29 5.80
CA ASP A 34 1.73 10.79 5.60
C ASP A 34 2.63 9.74 4.92
N ILE A 35 3.79 10.21 4.43
CA ILE A 35 4.77 9.34 3.77
C ILE A 35 5.35 8.29 4.71
N ARG A 36 5.42 8.57 6.02
CA ARG A 36 5.95 7.65 7.05
C ARG A 36 5.01 6.47 7.25
N THR A 37 3.71 6.70 7.15
CA THR A 37 2.65 5.70 7.23
C THR A 37 2.75 4.75 6.03
N LEU A 38 2.98 5.30 4.83
CA LEU A 38 3.24 4.48 3.65
C LEU A 38 4.52 3.64 3.81
N ASP A 39 5.61 4.25 4.28
CA ASP A 39 6.87 3.54 4.56
C ASP A 39 6.68 2.42 5.60
N ASN A 40 5.88 2.68 6.65
CA ASN A 40 5.53 1.67 7.65
C ASN A 40 4.77 0.51 7.02
N TRP A 41 3.80 0.77 6.17
CA TRP A 41 3.04 -0.28 5.49
C TRP A 41 3.92 -1.17 4.60
N ASP A 42 4.89 -0.60 3.89
CA ASP A 42 5.86 -1.38 3.09
C ASP A 42 6.82 -2.21 4.01
N ALA A 43 7.11 -1.73 5.22
CA ALA A 43 8.05 -2.37 6.15
C ALA A 43 7.42 -3.50 6.99
N VAL A 44 6.18 -3.33 7.43
CA VAL A 44 5.53 -4.25 8.40
C VAL A 44 4.71 -5.35 7.71
N PRO A 45 4.60 -6.54 8.32
CA PRO A 45 3.65 -7.55 7.87
C PRO A 45 2.18 -7.10 7.97
N ALA A 46 1.35 -7.64 7.09
CA ALA A 46 -0.09 -7.48 7.16
C ALA A 46 -0.63 -8.12 8.46
N GLY A 47 -1.56 -7.42 9.12
CA GLY A 47 -2.11 -7.80 10.42
C GLY A 47 -1.26 -7.40 11.65
N SER A 48 -0.15 -6.69 11.46
CA SER A 48 0.59 -6.08 12.57
C SER A 48 -0.14 -4.87 13.18
N LYS A 49 0.23 -4.44 14.38
CA LYS A 49 -0.39 -3.27 15.08
C LYS A 49 -0.38 -1.98 14.25
N HIS A 50 0.58 -1.84 13.32
CA HIS A 50 0.72 -0.68 12.44
C HIS A 50 0.34 -1.00 10.99
N SER A 51 -0.40 -2.09 10.77
CA SER A 51 -0.89 -2.44 9.45
C SER A 51 -1.92 -1.43 8.93
N ILE A 52 -2.16 -1.48 7.63
CA ILE A 52 -3.23 -0.72 7.00
C ILE A 52 -4.58 -1.05 7.65
N SER A 53 -5.41 -0.03 7.88
CA SER A 53 -6.79 -0.23 8.34
C SER A 53 -7.65 -0.78 7.19
N ALA A 54 -8.79 -1.39 7.50
CA ALA A 54 -9.70 -1.91 6.47
C ALA A 54 -10.17 -0.82 5.49
N ASP A 55 -10.46 0.39 6.00
CA ASP A 55 -10.87 1.53 5.18
C ASP A 55 -9.75 1.98 4.22
N HIS A 56 -8.52 2.11 4.72
CA HIS A 56 -7.36 2.45 3.89
C HIS A 56 -7.03 1.34 2.88
N LEU A 57 -7.26 0.07 3.22
CA LEU A 57 -7.03 -1.05 2.31
C LEU A 57 -7.95 -0.97 1.09
N LEU A 58 -9.24 -0.68 1.31
CA LEU A 58 -10.21 -0.53 0.23
C LEU A 58 -9.90 0.70 -0.64
N LYS A 59 -9.51 1.82 -0.03
CA LYS A 59 -9.09 3.02 -0.76
C LYS A 59 -7.81 2.79 -1.56
N ALA A 60 -6.81 2.13 -0.99
CA ALA A 60 -5.59 1.73 -1.69
C ALA A 60 -5.88 0.85 -2.90
N ALA A 61 -6.76 -0.15 -2.72
CA ALA A 61 -7.15 -1.09 -3.77
C ALA A 61 -7.82 -0.35 -4.93
N SER A 62 -8.75 0.56 -4.61
CA SER A 62 -9.44 1.41 -5.58
C SER A 62 -8.46 2.30 -6.36
N PHE A 63 -7.56 3.01 -5.66
CA PHE A 63 -6.59 3.91 -6.30
C PHE A 63 -5.61 3.16 -7.22
N LEU A 64 -5.17 1.97 -6.79
CA LEU A 64 -4.25 1.12 -7.56
C LEU A 64 -4.97 0.23 -8.59
N ASN A 65 -6.30 0.34 -8.68
CA ASN A 65 -7.15 -0.44 -9.58
C ASN A 65 -6.89 -1.96 -9.47
N CYS A 66 -6.85 -2.48 -8.25
CA CYS A 66 -6.62 -3.89 -7.93
C CYS A 66 -7.57 -4.38 -6.83
N GLN A 67 -7.62 -5.69 -6.60
CA GLN A 67 -8.35 -6.28 -5.49
C GLN A 67 -7.56 -6.14 -4.18
N PRO A 68 -8.24 -6.01 -3.02
CA PRO A 68 -7.57 -5.98 -1.71
C PRO A 68 -6.67 -7.19 -1.44
N THR A 69 -6.99 -8.35 -2.04
CA THR A 69 -6.16 -9.56 -1.97
C THR A 69 -4.90 -9.46 -2.81
N GLU A 70 -4.89 -8.72 -3.92
CA GLU A 70 -3.70 -8.51 -4.75
C GLU A 70 -2.70 -7.56 -4.09
N LEU A 71 -3.21 -6.63 -3.27
CA LEU A 71 -2.41 -5.78 -2.39
C LEU A 71 -1.61 -6.58 -1.35
N ILE A 72 -2.09 -7.77 -0.99
CA ILE A 72 -1.54 -8.64 0.04
C ILE A 72 -1.01 -9.91 -0.65
N ASN A 73 0.31 -10.02 -0.89
CA ASN A 73 1.01 -11.17 -1.52
C ASN A 73 1.09 -11.25 -3.07
N GLY A 74 0.73 -10.20 -3.82
CA GLY A 74 1.17 -10.00 -5.23
C GLY A 74 2.69 -9.91 -5.49
#